data_AF-A0A9D8WH21-F1
#
_entry.id   AF-A0A9D8WH21-F1
#
_cell.length_a   1.000
_cell.length_b   1.000
_cell.length_c   1.000
_cell.angle_alpha   90.00
_cell.angle_beta   90.00
_cell.angle_gamma   90.00
#
_symmetry.space_group_name_H-M   'P 1'
#
loop_
_entity.id
_entity.type
_entity.pdbx_description
1 polymer ?
#
loop_
_entity_poly.entity_id
_entity_poly.type
_entity_poly.pdbx_seq_one_letter_code
_entity_poly.pdbx_strand_id
1 'polypeptide(L)'
;CSDYPNRKSHVPDCVILTPKDVSELRWMPTSCSYRLIHEGKPLPDWHHLISGDKTLIHDRGASIMGRTLSEEALFDPDDAD
;
A
#
# COMPACT_ATOMS: atom_id res chain seq x y z
N CYS A 1 -9.74 -3.20 5.42
CA CYS A 1 -9.74 -4.32 6.38
C CYS A 1 -9.85 -3.76 7.80
N SER A 2 -10.94 -4.08 8.50
CA SER A 2 -11.21 -3.63 9.87
C SER A 2 -10.63 -4.57 10.94
N ASP A 3 -10.56 -5.87 10.65
CA ASP A 3 -9.93 -6.87 11.52
C ASP A 3 -8.50 -7.19 11.04
N TYR A 4 -7.57 -6.29 11.37
CA TYR A 4 -6.16 -6.47 11.01
C TYR A 4 -5.53 -7.74 11.62
N PRO A 5 -5.81 -8.12 12.90
CA PRO A 5 -5.33 -9.36 13.49
C PRO A 5 -5.72 -10.62 12.72
N ASN A 6 -6.99 -10.73 12.28
CA ASN A 6 -7.48 -11.92 11.58
C ASN A 6 -7.55 -11.76 10.06
N ARG A 7 -6.97 -10.71 9.48
CA ARG A 7 -7.08 -10.38 8.04
C ARG A 7 -6.79 -11.53 7.06
N LYS A 8 -5.94 -12.49 7.44
CA LYS A 8 -5.61 -13.66 6.61
C LYS A 8 -6.75 -14.69 6.52
N SER A 9 -7.61 -14.80 7.53
CA SER A 9 -8.80 -15.67 7.44
C SER A 9 -9.88 -15.05 6.55
N HIS A 10 -9.91 -13.73 6.44
CA HIS A 10 -10.85 -13.01 5.59
C HIS A 10 -10.36 -12.90 4.14
N VAL A 11 -9.07 -12.60 3.94
CA VAL A 11 -8.45 -12.43 2.62
C VAL A 11 -7.18 -13.30 2.58
N PRO A 12 -7.25 -14.52 2.03
CA PRO A 12 -6.13 -15.46 1.99
C PRO A 12 -4.85 -14.85 1.37
N ASP A 13 -5.03 -14.00 0.37
CA ASP A 13 -3.95 -13.34 -0.37
C ASP A 13 -3.39 -12.10 0.31
N CYS A 14 -3.92 -11.71 1.49
CA CYS A 14 -3.43 -10.52 2.20
C CYS A 14 -1.95 -10.64 2.55
N VAL A 15 -1.11 -9.72 2.07
CA VAL A 15 0.35 -9.79 2.30
C VAL A 15 0.70 -9.20 3.67
N ILE A 16 1.53 -9.92 4.44
CA ILE A 16 2.15 -9.42 5.67
C ILE A 16 3.55 -8.95 5.31
N LEU A 17 3.77 -7.64 5.37
CA LEU A 17 5.06 -7.04 5.08
C LEU A 17 5.90 -6.97 6.36
N THR A 18 7.10 -7.54 6.32
CA THR A 18 8.12 -7.43 7.37
C THR A 18 9.45 -7.01 6.74
N PRO A 19 10.38 -6.37 7.48
CA PRO A 19 11.68 -6.00 6.93
C PRO A 19 12.47 -7.17 6.31
N LYS A 20 12.15 -8.42 6.70
CA LYS A 20 12.82 -9.63 6.21
C LYS A 20 12.30 -10.13 4.85
N ASP A 21 11.07 -9.80 4.49
CA ASP A 21 10.40 -10.31 3.28
C ASP A 21 10.26 -9.26 2.17
N VAL A 22 10.68 -8.01 2.41
CA VAL A 22 10.63 -6.92 1.42
C VAL A 22 11.31 -7.31 0.09
N SER A 23 12.43 -8.05 0.15
CA SER A 23 13.15 -8.52 -1.06
C SER A 23 12.33 -9.45 -1.94
N GLU A 24 11.40 -10.21 -1.34
CA GLU A 24 10.59 -11.21 -2.04
C GLU A 24 9.40 -10.58 -2.77
N LEU A 25 8.97 -9.40 -2.33
CA LEU A 25 7.81 -8.69 -2.87
C LEU A 25 8.18 -7.82 -4.07
N ARG A 26 8.70 -8.46 -5.12
CA ARG A 26 9.18 -7.78 -6.35
C ARG A 26 8.12 -6.97 -7.09
N TRP A 27 6.84 -7.26 -6.88
CA TRP A 27 5.70 -6.53 -7.44
C TRP A 27 5.47 -5.17 -6.78
N MET A 28 6.12 -4.87 -5.65
CA MET A 28 5.94 -3.59 -4.95
C MET A 28 6.34 -2.41 -5.85
N PRO A 29 5.57 -1.29 -5.81
CA PRO A 29 5.86 -0.15 -6.66
C PRO A 29 7.29 0.39 -6.50
N THR A 30 7.90 0.74 -7.62
CA THR A 30 8.59 2.03 -7.82
C THR A 30 9.06 2.77 -6.58
N SER A 31 8.07 3.51 -6.07
CA SER A 31 8.14 4.53 -5.04
C SER A 31 7.86 4.02 -3.64
N CYS A 32 7.69 2.71 -3.44
CA CYS A 32 7.35 2.20 -2.12
C CYS A 32 8.49 2.43 -1.13
N SER A 33 8.19 3.09 -0.02
CA SER A 33 9.17 3.49 1.00
C SER A 33 9.93 2.32 1.58
N TYR A 34 9.26 1.19 1.85
CA TYR A 34 9.92 -0.02 2.35
C TYR A 34 10.96 -0.57 1.36
N ARG A 35 10.61 -0.57 0.07
CA ARG A 35 11.51 -1.02 -0.98
C ARG A 35 12.69 -0.07 -1.17
N LEU A 36 12.43 1.24 -1.18
CA LEU A 36 13.49 2.26 -1.28
C LEU A 36 14.48 2.15 -0.12
N ILE A 37 13.98 2.02 1.12
CA ILE A 37 14.82 1.84 2.31
C ILE A 37 15.64 0.56 2.23
N HIS A 38 15.02 -0.56 1.83
CA HIS A 38 15.72 -1.84 1.66
C HIS A 38 16.82 -1.76 0.59
N GLU A 39 16.60 -1.00 -0.49
CA GLU A 39 17.59 -0.78 -1.56
C GLU A 39 18.63 0.31 -1.24
N GLY A 40 18.58 0.93 -0.06
CA GLY A 40 19.47 2.03 0.32
C GLY A 40 19.25 3.31 -0.50
N LYS A 41 18.07 3.47 -1.10
CA LYS A 41 17.70 4.65 -1.89
C LYS A 41 17.07 5.73 -1.01
N PRO A 42 17.22 7.02 -1.38
CA PRO A 42 16.59 8.10 -0.64
C PRO A 42 15.07 8.03 -0.77
N LEU A 43 14.38 8.49 0.28
CA LEU A 43 12.95 8.79 0.20
C LEU A 43 12.75 10.11 -0.56
N PRO A 44 11.64 10.26 -1.31
CA PRO A 44 11.28 11.52 -1.93
C PRO A 44 11.14 12.66 -0.90
N ASP A 45 11.39 13.89 -1.33
CA ASP A 45 11.28 15.11 -0.52
C ASP A 45 9.87 15.33 0.05
N TRP A 46 8.85 14.91 -0.69
CA TRP A 46 7.45 14.96 -0.27
C TRP A 46 7.03 13.86 0.71
N HIS A 47 7.91 12.89 1.00
CA HIS A 47 7.59 11.82 1.93
C HIS A 47 7.57 12.36 3.38
N HIS A 48 6.54 12.05 4.16
CA HIS A 48 6.33 12.62 5.51
C HIS A 48 7.50 12.41 6.49
N LEU A 49 8.27 11.33 6.34
CA LEU A 49 9.50 11.10 7.13
C LEU A 49 10.64 12.06 6.79
N ILE A 50 10.61 12.69 5.62
CA ILE A 50 11.57 13.70 5.16
C ILE A 50 11.00 15.11 5.36
N SER A 51 9.77 15.36 4.90
CA SER A 51 9.15 16.68 4.97
C SER A 51 8.62 17.06 6.36
N GLY A 52 8.33 16.08 7.22
CA GLY A 52 7.58 16.27 8.47
C GLY A 52 6.08 16.53 8.26
N ASP A 53 5.65 16.73 7.01
CA ASP A 53 4.28 17.04 6.64
C ASP A 53 3.59 15.83 6.02
N LYS A 54 2.48 15.42 6.64
CA LYS A 54 1.65 14.29 6.18
C LYS A 54 0.72 14.66 5.02
N THR A 55 0.43 15.94 4.79
CA THR A 55 -0.46 16.35 3.69
C THR A 55 0.28 16.46 2.36
N LEU A 56 1.58 16.79 2.39
CA LEU A 56 2.39 17.00 1.19
C LEU A 56 2.38 15.83 0.19
N ILE A 57 2.32 14.58 0.67
CA ILE A 57 2.20 13.40 -0.21
C ILE A 57 0.90 13.41 -1.03
N HIS A 58 -0.19 13.92 -0.45
CA HIS A 58 -1.49 14.04 -1.10
C HIS A 58 -1.48 15.22 -2.08
N ASP A 59 -0.94 16.36 -1.66
CA ASP A 59 -0.86 17.57 -2.50
C ASP A 59 -0.01 17.35 -3.76
N ARG A 60 1.01 16.48 -3.67
CA ARG A 60 1.86 16.08 -4.80
C ARG A 60 1.25 14.98 -5.68
N GLY A 61 0.06 14.49 -5.36
CA GLY A 61 -0.60 13.40 -6.10
C GLY A 61 0.11 12.05 -5.96
N ALA A 62 1.06 11.92 -5.03
CA ALA A 62 1.81 10.69 -4.76
C ALA A 62 1.04 9.74 -3.81
N SER A 63 -0.28 9.85 -3.79
CA SER A 63 -1.19 9.11 -2.92
C SER A 63 -2.29 8.43 -3.75
N ILE A 64 -2.82 7.32 -3.21
CA ILE A 64 -4.00 6.63 -3.75
C ILE A 64 -5.31 7.15 -3.12
N MET A 65 -5.25 8.14 -2.23
CA MET A 65 -6.44 8.77 -1.65
C MET A 65 -7.40 9.24 -2.75
N GLY A 66 -8.69 8.91 -2.61
CA GLY A 66 -9.73 9.25 -3.60
C GLY A 66 -9.69 8.42 -4.89
N ARG A 67 -8.81 7.41 -5.00
CA ARG A 67 -8.64 6.55 -6.18
C ARG A 67 -8.96 5.08 -5.89
N THR A 68 -9.66 4.79 -4.80
CA THR A 68 -10.03 3.43 -4.37
C THR A 68 -11.53 3.33 -4.15
N LEU A 69 -12.10 2.17 -4.46
CA LEU A 69 -13.48 1.80 -4.15
C LEU A 69 -13.48 0.62 -3.17
N SER A 70 -14.56 0.49 -2.39
CA SER A 70 -14.77 -0.71 -1.56
C SER A 70 -15.03 -1.90 -2.47
N GLU A 71 -14.48 -3.06 -2.13
CA GLU A 71 -14.79 -4.33 -2.81
C GLU A 71 -16.28 -4.64 -2.74
N GLU A 72 -16.94 -4.37 -1.62
CA GLU A 72 -18.40 -4.52 -1.43
C GLU A 72 -19.24 -3.63 -2.37
N ALA A 73 -18.64 -2.57 -2.94
CA ALA A 73 -19.31 -1.66 -3.87
C ALA A 73 -19.10 -2.08 -5.34
N LEU A 74 -18.30 -3.12 -5.59
CA LEU A 74 -18.13 -3.70 -6.91
C LEU A 74 -19.15 -4.83 -7.10
N PHE A 75 -19.84 -4.84 -8.23
CA PHE A 75 -20.58 -6.02 -8.67
C PHE A 75 -19.58 -6.97 -9.32
N ASP A 76 -19.47 -8.20 -8.81
CA ASP A 76 -18.70 -9.24 -9.51
C ASP A 76 -19.53 -9.68 -10.73
N PRO A 77 -19.00 -9.60 -11.97
CA PRO A 77 -19.69 -10.16 -13.12
C PRO A 77 -19.94 -11.66 -13.00
N ASP A 78 -19.21 -12.38 -12.14
CA ASP A 78 -19.45 -13.80 -11.84
C ASP A 78 -20.56 -14.03 -10.79
N ASP A 79 -21.05 -12.97 -10.11
CA ASP A 79 -22.20 -13.03 -9.19
C ASP A 79 -23.57 -12.86 -9.92
N ALA A 80 -23.55 -12.58 -11.23
CA ALA A 80 -24.75 -12.42 -12.06
C ALA A 80 -25.15 -13.75 -12.71
N ASP A 81 -25.83 -14.61 -11.95
CA ASP A 81 -26.55 -15.79 -12.46
C ASP A 81 -27.75 -15.43 -13.37
#